data_AF-A0A0G4F0Y8-F1
#
_entry.id   AF-A0A0G4F0Y8-F1
#
_cell.length_a   1.000
_cell.length_b   1.000
_cell.length_c   1.000
_cell.angle_alpha   90.00
_cell.angle_beta   90.00
_cell.angle_gamma   90.00
#
_symmetry.space_group_name_H-M   'P 1'
#
loop_
_entity.id
_entity.type
_entity.pdbx_description
1 polymer ?
#
loop_
_entity_poly.entity_id
_entity_poly.type
_entity_poly.pdbx_seq_one_letter_code
_entity_poly.pdbx_strand_id
1 'polypeptide(L)'
;MDKQTGQPVAAAAAAAAVPSPSYAHLPGELKNIGLLRAGFKGAVGEMRELINKGADINFPSNATTSASKGDRPLHAAVRGGQLEAVKVLVKEGADVGSKNYAGESPLYLAACGGSVEIGRELVEGGAALDSTTTTGCSPLLACVLSGHGEMSSWLVSLGAVLNKAAYIKASRNEHVHVNGISSSEKAAAAGGANPSKKAKTLPNPLHVAALRGKQHVAAMLVEGGIDVMATNEDEDTPLHMAASGGHVATGLWLLGKGAAVDAKNSVGRVDLISVRSV
;
A
#
# COMPACT_ATOMS: atom_id res chain seq x y z
N MET A 1 -28.31 28.85 41.97
CA MET A 1 -26.90 28.46 41.75
C MET A 1 -26.89 26.99 41.39
N ASP A 2 -27.17 26.70 40.12
CA ASP A 2 -27.08 25.35 39.58
C ASP A 2 -25.62 24.99 39.36
N LYS A 3 -25.20 23.84 39.88
CA LYS A 3 -23.96 23.18 39.48
C LYS A 3 -24.33 21.94 38.66
N GLN A 4 -24.24 22.09 37.35
CA GLN A 4 -23.97 20.98 36.44
C GLN A 4 -22.57 20.43 36.73
N THR A 5 -22.39 19.12 36.68
CA THR A 5 -21.69 18.41 35.57
C THR A 5 -21.28 17.00 35.99
N GLY A 6 -21.51 16.05 35.08
CA GLY A 6 -20.62 14.89 34.92
C GLY A 6 -21.22 13.53 35.25
N GLN A 7 -22.01 12.96 34.33
CA GLN A 7 -21.92 11.53 33.99
C GLN A 7 -22.36 11.32 32.53
N PRO A 8 -21.74 10.36 31.81
CA PRO A 8 -21.62 10.38 30.36
C PRO A 8 -22.88 9.95 29.64
N VAL A 9 -23.18 10.67 28.56
CA VAL A 9 -24.28 10.41 27.63
C VAL A 9 -24.05 9.07 26.94
N ALA A 10 -24.93 8.11 27.21
CA ALA A 10 -25.15 6.95 26.38
C ALA A 10 -25.70 7.41 25.02
N ALA A 11 -24.86 7.44 23.99
CA ALA A 11 -25.29 7.65 22.62
C ALA A 11 -25.63 6.30 21.99
N ALA A 12 -26.87 5.87 22.22
CA ALA A 12 -27.52 4.84 21.43
C ALA A 12 -27.74 5.39 20.01
N ALA A 13 -26.91 4.97 19.05
CA ALA A 13 -27.25 5.07 17.63
C ALA A 13 -27.90 3.75 17.22
N ALA A 14 -29.21 3.65 17.45
CA ALA A 14 -30.04 2.61 16.85
C ALA A 14 -29.96 2.73 15.33
N ALA A 15 -29.17 1.86 14.70
CA ALA A 15 -29.15 1.67 13.27
C ALA A 15 -30.50 1.04 12.86
N ALA A 16 -31.50 1.88 12.60
CA ALA A 16 -32.70 1.46 11.91
C ALA A 16 -32.28 0.86 10.57
N ALA A 17 -32.53 -0.44 10.40
CA ALA A 17 -32.43 -1.12 9.12
C ALA A 17 -33.41 -0.43 8.15
N VAL A 18 -32.89 0.49 7.35
CA VAL A 18 -33.64 1.10 6.26
C VAL A 18 -33.97 -0.02 5.26
N PRO A 19 -35.23 -0.28 4.93
CA PRO A 19 -35.59 -1.32 3.99
C PRO A 19 -34.89 -1.08 2.64
N SER A 20 -34.28 -2.12 2.09
CA SER A 20 -33.54 -2.07 0.83
C SER A 20 -34.44 -1.53 -0.29
N PRO A 21 -34.05 -0.47 -1.02
CA PRO A 21 -34.85 0.08 -2.12
C PRO A 21 -35.07 -0.95 -3.23
N SER A 22 -36.27 -0.99 -3.81
CA SER A 22 -36.53 -1.82 -5.00
C SER A 22 -35.78 -1.27 -6.21
N TYR A 23 -34.81 -2.05 -6.73
CA TYR A 23 -33.91 -1.63 -7.81
C TYR A 23 -34.36 -2.00 -9.24
N ALA A 24 -35.63 -2.37 -9.45
CA ALA A 24 -36.11 -2.93 -10.72
C ALA A 24 -36.09 -1.94 -11.91
N HIS A 25 -35.92 -0.63 -11.67
CA HIS A 25 -36.02 0.42 -12.69
C HIS A 25 -34.84 1.41 -12.71
N LEU A 26 -33.70 1.07 -12.10
CA LEU A 26 -32.56 2.00 -12.08
C LEU A 26 -31.88 2.12 -13.47
N PRO A 27 -31.59 3.36 -13.93
CA PRO A 27 -30.64 3.62 -15.00
C PRO A 27 -29.36 2.79 -14.85
N GLY A 28 -28.80 2.31 -15.97
CA GLY A 28 -27.64 1.41 -15.96
C GLY A 28 -26.44 1.92 -15.14
N GLU A 29 -26.24 3.24 -15.11
CA GLU A 29 -25.18 3.87 -14.33
C GLU A 29 -25.47 3.84 -12.81
N LEU A 30 -26.73 3.99 -12.39
CA LEU A 30 -27.12 4.01 -10.98
C LEU A 30 -26.97 2.63 -10.32
N LYS A 31 -27.25 1.53 -11.03
CA LYS A 31 -27.01 0.18 -10.49
C LYS A 31 -25.53 -0.13 -10.33
N ASN A 32 -24.67 0.37 -11.23
CA ASN A 32 -23.23 0.20 -11.14
C ASN A 32 -22.63 1.01 -9.97
N ILE A 33 -23.07 2.25 -9.79
CA ILE A 33 -22.72 3.08 -8.63
C ILE A 33 -23.25 2.44 -7.33
N GLY A 34 -24.45 1.86 -7.38
CA GLY A 34 -25.02 1.08 -6.28
C GLY A 34 -24.11 -0.09 -5.89
N LEU A 35 -23.58 -0.83 -6.88
CA LEU A 35 -22.71 -1.98 -6.65
C LEU A 35 -21.38 -1.57 -6.02
N LEU A 36 -20.78 -0.46 -6.47
CA LEU A 36 -19.60 0.14 -5.85
C LEU A 36 -19.83 0.45 -4.36
N ARG A 37 -20.95 1.11 -4.05
CA ARG A 37 -21.31 1.49 -2.67
C ARG A 37 -21.61 0.26 -1.81
N ALA A 38 -22.33 -0.72 -2.35
CA ALA A 38 -22.66 -1.95 -1.65
C ALA A 38 -21.39 -2.76 -1.35
N GLY A 39 -20.45 -2.84 -2.31
CA GLY A 39 -19.12 -3.41 -2.14
C GLY A 39 -18.36 -2.76 -0.99
N PHE A 40 -18.25 -1.42 -0.98
CA PHE A 40 -17.57 -0.68 0.09
C PHE A 40 -18.17 -0.93 1.48
N LYS A 41 -19.50 -1.06 1.57
CA LYS A 41 -20.19 -1.31 2.84
C LYS A 41 -20.24 -2.78 3.26
N GLY A 42 -19.92 -3.71 2.35
CA GLY A 42 -20.04 -5.14 2.60
C GLY A 42 -21.48 -5.66 2.52
N ALA A 43 -22.38 -4.94 1.84
CA ALA A 43 -23.79 -5.30 1.71
C ALA A 43 -23.98 -6.43 0.67
N VAL A 44 -23.52 -7.63 0.99
CA VAL A 44 -23.46 -8.78 0.06
C VAL A 44 -24.81 -9.12 -0.57
N GLY A 45 -25.90 -9.01 0.19
CA GLY A 45 -27.26 -9.22 -0.34
C GLY A 45 -27.60 -8.23 -1.46
N GLU A 46 -27.36 -6.94 -1.23
CA GLU A 46 -27.58 -5.89 -2.24
C GLU A 46 -26.67 -6.09 -3.45
N MET A 47 -25.41 -6.48 -3.24
CA MET A 47 -24.46 -6.74 -4.33
C MET A 47 -24.98 -7.85 -5.26
N ARG A 48 -25.41 -8.99 -4.70
CA ARG A 48 -25.95 -10.11 -5.49
C ARG A 48 -27.19 -9.70 -6.27
N GLU A 49 -28.08 -8.94 -5.66
CA GLU A 49 -29.27 -8.43 -6.35
C GLU A 49 -28.92 -7.52 -7.52
N LEU A 50 -27.95 -6.61 -7.34
CA LEU A 50 -27.50 -5.70 -8.39
C LEU A 50 -26.81 -6.44 -9.54
N ILE A 51 -25.96 -7.43 -9.23
CA ILE A 51 -25.30 -8.29 -10.23
C ILE A 51 -26.35 -9.07 -11.04
N ASN A 52 -27.35 -9.66 -10.38
CA ASN A 52 -28.46 -10.36 -11.04
C ASN A 52 -29.29 -9.43 -11.95
N LYS A 53 -29.35 -8.14 -11.63
CA LYS A 53 -29.98 -7.09 -12.47
C LYS A 53 -29.05 -6.56 -13.57
N GLY A 54 -27.94 -7.23 -13.81
CA GLY A 54 -26.96 -6.91 -14.85
C GLY A 54 -26.16 -5.65 -14.54
N ALA A 55 -25.88 -5.34 -13.28
CA ALA A 55 -24.84 -4.37 -12.94
C ALA A 55 -23.49 -4.88 -13.47
N ASP A 56 -22.72 -3.99 -14.07
CA ASP A 56 -21.38 -4.31 -14.55
C ASP A 56 -20.43 -4.45 -13.35
N ILE A 57 -19.98 -5.68 -13.10
CA ILE A 57 -19.09 -6.03 -11.99
C ILE A 57 -17.71 -5.36 -12.10
N ASN A 58 -17.32 -4.92 -13.30
CA ASN A 58 -16.05 -4.28 -13.60
C ASN A 58 -16.19 -2.79 -13.92
N PHE A 59 -17.35 -2.18 -13.59
CA PHE A 59 -17.62 -0.78 -13.85
C PHE A 59 -16.61 0.14 -13.14
N PRO A 60 -15.84 0.98 -13.87
CA PRO A 60 -14.94 1.93 -13.26
C PRO A 60 -15.70 3.16 -12.74
N SER A 61 -15.50 3.48 -11.47
CA SER A 61 -16.04 4.68 -10.83
C SER A 61 -15.58 5.95 -11.53
N ASN A 62 -16.51 6.87 -11.77
CA ASN A 62 -16.25 8.23 -12.24
C ASN A 62 -16.10 9.24 -11.09
N ALA A 63 -15.87 8.76 -9.85
CA ALA A 63 -15.77 9.61 -8.66
C ALA A 63 -14.88 10.83 -8.89
N THR A 64 -15.33 11.98 -8.40
CA THR A 64 -14.63 13.26 -8.56
C THR A 64 -13.42 13.40 -7.62
N THR A 65 -13.32 12.55 -6.60
CA THR A 65 -12.19 12.55 -5.66
C THR A 65 -11.02 11.74 -6.22
N SER A 66 -9.81 12.26 -6.06
CA SER A 66 -8.60 11.64 -6.64
C SER A 66 -8.30 10.23 -6.11
N ALA A 67 -8.76 9.89 -4.90
CA ALA A 67 -8.39 8.65 -4.23
C ALA A 67 -9.23 7.42 -4.64
N SER A 68 -10.40 7.60 -5.26
CA SER A 68 -11.26 6.48 -5.68
C SER A 68 -11.66 6.55 -7.16
N LYS A 69 -10.95 7.38 -7.94
CA LYS A 69 -11.22 7.55 -9.35
C LYS A 69 -10.77 6.31 -10.14
N GLY A 70 -11.68 5.74 -10.91
CA GLY A 70 -11.46 4.49 -11.62
C GLY A 70 -11.52 3.25 -10.73
N ASP A 71 -11.89 3.37 -9.45
CA ASP A 71 -12.13 2.20 -8.60
C ASP A 71 -13.28 1.37 -9.17
N ARG A 72 -13.10 0.05 -9.21
CA ARG A 72 -14.16 -0.92 -9.55
C ARG A 72 -14.82 -1.47 -8.29
N PRO A 73 -15.97 -2.15 -8.37
CA PRO A 73 -16.60 -2.79 -7.21
C PRO A 73 -15.63 -3.57 -6.31
N LEU A 74 -14.68 -4.30 -6.91
CA LEU A 74 -13.64 -5.03 -6.17
C LEU A 74 -12.70 -4.09 -5.38
N HIS A 75 -12.27 -2.97 -5.97
CA HIS A 75 -11.45 -1.97 -5.26
C HIS A 75 -12.23 -1.40 -4.07
N ALA A 76 -13.51 -1.09 -4.27
CA ALA A 76 -14.37 -0.54 -3.24
C ALA A 76 -14.54 -1.51 -2.06
N ALA A 77 -14.78 -2.80 -2.33
CA ALA A 77 -14.86 -3.84 -1.30
C ALA A 77 -13.56 -3.99 -0.52
N VAL A 78 -12.41 -3.95 -1.20
CA VAL A 78 -11.10 -4.00 -0.55
C VAL A 78 -10.85 -2.77 0.33
N ARG A 79 -11.13 -1.55 -0.16
CA ARG A 79 -11.00 -0.33 0.67
C ARG A 79 -11.90 -0.34 1.89
N GLY A 80 -13.08 -0.95 1.77
CA GLY A 80 -14.00 -1.15 2.87
C GLY A 80 -13.58 -2.24 3.85
N GLY A 81 -12.54 -3.03 3.56
CA GLY A 81 -12.12 -4.18 4.37
C GLY A 81 -13.11 -5.34 4.37
N GLN A 82 -13.94 -5.45 3.32
CA GLN A 82 -15.11 -6.34 3.32
C GLN A 82 -14.78 -7.70 2.68
N LEU A 83 -14.18 -8.62 3.45
CA LEU A 83 -13.73 -9.93 2.95
C LEU A 83 -14.83 -10.72 2.21
N GLU A 84 -16.03 -10.81 2.78
CA GLU A 84 -17.13 -11.55 2.14
C GLU A 84 -17.60 -10.89 0.84
N ALA A 85 -17.56 -9.56 0.75
CA ALA A 85 -17.84 -8.85 -0.49
C ALA A 85 -16.75 -9.11 -1.55
N VAL A 86 -15.48 -9.18 -1.15
CA VAL A 86 -14.35 -9.54 -2.02
C VAL A 86 -14.57 -10.95 -2.59
N LYS A 87 -14.82 -11.95 -1.74
CA LYS A 87 -15.10 -13.34 -2.16
C LYS A 87 -16.22 -13.42 -3.18
N VAL A 88 -17.33 -12.72 -2.93
CA VAL A 88 -18.46 -12.69 -3.88
C VAL A 88 -18.04 -12.09 -5.20
N LEU A 89 -17.38 -10.93 -5.20
CA LEU A 89 -16.96 -10.29 -6.45
C LEU A 89 -15.97 -11.14 -7.26
N VAL A 90 -14.98 -11.74 -6.60
CA VAL A 90 -14.01 -12.65 -7.24
C VAL A 90 -14.74 -13.84 -7.87
N LYS A 91 -15.66 -14.48 -7.14
CA LYS A 91 -16.45 -15.61 -7.63
C LYS A 91 -17.35 -15.25 -8.82
N GLU A 92 -17.92 -14.05 -8.82
CA GLU A 92 -18.80 -13.57 -9.89
C GLU A 92 -18.01 -12.99 -11.09
N GLY A 93 -16.67 -13.14 -11.12
CA GLY A 93 -15.83 -12.80 -12.27
C GLY A 93 -15.30 -11.37 -12.30
N ALA A 94 -15.15 -10.72 -11.15
CA ALA A 94 -14.45 -9.44 -11.06
C ALA A 94 -12.98 -9.60 -11.50
N ASP A 95 -12.48 -8.63 -12.25
CA ASP A 95 -11.07 -8.59 -12.67
C ASP A 95 -10.16 -8.26 -11.47
N VAL A 96 -9.55 -9.29 -10.88
CA VAL A 96 -8.62 -9.18 -9.75
C VAL A 96 -7.34 -8.42 -10.07
N GLY A 97 -6.95 -8.35 -11.34
CA GLY A 97 -5.76 -7.66 -11.83
C GLY A 97 -6.03 -6.22 -12.24
N SER A 98 -7.29 -5.79 -12.21
CA SER A 98 -7.69 -4.46 -12.66
C SER A 98 -6.97 -3.36 -11.87
N LYS A 99 -6.72 -2.23 -12.53
CA LYS A 99 -6.11 -1.05 -11.93
C LYS A 99 -7.07 0.14 -12.00
N ASN A 100 -7.10 0.93 -10.93
CA ASN A 100 -7.74 2.25 -10.95
C ASN A 100 -6.84 3.29 -11.65
N TYR A 101 -7.26 4.56 -11.67
CA TYR A 101 -6.51 5.59 -12.40
C TYR A 101 -5.17 5.98 -11.75
N ALA A 102 -4.98 5.69 -10.47
CA ALA A 102 -3.68 5.80 -9.80
C ALA A 102 -2.78 4.57 -10.08
N GLY A 103 -3.29 3.57 -10.81
CA GLY A 103 -2.59 2.32 -11.08
C GLY A 103 -2.64 1.32 -9.92
N GLU A 104 -3.44 1.59 -8.90
CA GLU A 104 -3.58 0.73 -7.72
C GLU A 104 -4.39 -0.51 -8.11
N SER A 105 -3.87 -1.70 -7.80
CA SER A 105 -4.60 -2.95 -7.90
C SER A 105 -5.37 -3.25 -6.60
N PRO A 106 -6.35 -4.16 -6.62
CA PRO A 106 -6.97 -4.67 -5.40
C PRO A 106 -5.94 -5.16 -4.37
N LEU A 107 -4.90 -5.90 -4.80
CA LEU A 107 -3.88 -6.40 -3.88
C LEU A 107 -3.04 -5.27 -3.26
N TYR A 108 -2.74 -4.22 -4.03
CA TYR A 108 -2.09 -3.02 -3.50
C TYR A 108 -2.94 -2.35 -2.42
N LEU A 109 -4.26 -2.24 -2.63
CA LEU A 109 -5.16 -1.66 -1.63
C LEU A 109 -5.28 -2.52 -0.37
N ALA A 110 -5.31 -3.85 -0.52
CA ALA A 110 -5.28 -4.77 0.62
C ALA A 110 -3.98 -4.63 1.41
N ALA A 111 -2.85 -4.46 0.71
CA ALA A 111 -1.56 -4.18 1.31
C ALA A 111 -1.51 -2.84 2.07
N CYS A 112 -2.13 -1.78 1.53
CA CYS A 112 -2.28 -0.49 2.22
C CYS A 112 -3.12 -0.57 3.49
N GLY A 113 -4.13 -1.45 3.52
CA GLY A 113 -4.98 -1.69 4.69
C GLY A 113 -4.49 -2.79 5.63
N GLY A 114 -3.47 -3.56 5.23
CA GLY A 114 -2.87 -4.63 6.02
C GLY A 114 -3.70 -5.90 6.18
N SER A 115 -4.71 -6.13 5.34
CA SER A 115 -5.57 -7.33 5.46
C SER A 115 -4.98 -8.51 4.69
N VAL A 116 -4.43 -9.47 5.45
CA VAL A 116 -3.86 -10.72 4.92
C VAL A 116 -4.95 -11.61 4.33
N GLU A 117 -6.13 -11.64 4.93
CA GLU A 117 -7.25 -12.48 4.49
C GLU A 117 -7.77 -12.02 3.12
N ILE A 118 -7.92 -10.70 2.93
CA ILE A 118 -8.29 -10.15 1.63
C ILE A 118 -7.14 -10.35 0.63
N GLY A 119 -5.90 -10.15 1.05
CA GLY A 119 -4.73 -10.43 0.22
C GLY A 119 -4.73 -11.86 -0.30
N ARG A 120 -5.01 -12.83 0.56
CA ARG A 120 -5.09 -14.26 0.23
C ARG A 120 -6.15 -14.54 -0.82
N GLU A 121 -7.37 -14.06 -0.60
CA GLU A 121 -8.46 -14.25 -1.55
C GLU A 121 -8.10 -13.68 -2.94
N LEU A 122 -7.45 -12.52 -2.98
CA LEU A 122 -7.04 -11.90 -4.24
C LEU A 122 -5.93 -12.69 -4.94
N VAL A 123 -4.92 -13.18 -4.21
CA VAL A 123 -3.84 -14.00 -4.78
C VAL A 123 -4.37 -15.35 -5.28
N GLU A 124 -5.26 -16.00 -4.53
CA GLU A 124 -5.95 -17.22 -4.96
C GLU A 124 -6.82 -16.98 -6.20
N GLY A 125 -7.42 -15.78 -6.31
CA GLY A 125 -8.12 -15.32 -7.51
C GLY A 125 -7.21 -14.96 -8.70
N GLY A 126 -5.88 -15.01 -8.55
CA GLY A 126 -4.91 -14.75 -9.62
C GLY A 126 -4.32 -13.34 -9.64
N ALA A 127 -4.43 -12.56 -8.56
CA ALA A 127 -3.81 -11.24 -8.48
C ALA A 127 -2.27 -11.33 -8.57
N ALA A 128 -1.67 -10.49 -9.42
CA ALA A 128 -0.22 -10.41 -9.54
C ALA A 128 0.41 -9.79 -8.27
N LEU A 129 1.28 -10.58 -7.61
CA LEU A 129 1.92 -10.26 -6.34
C LEU A 129 2.66 -8.91 -6.34
N ASP A 130 3.33 -8.60 -7.45
CA ASP A 130 4.21 -7.42 -7.58
C ASP A 130 3.64 -6.33 -8.49
N SER A 131 2.32 -6.29 -8.70
CA SER A 131 1.69 -5.29 -9.56
C SER A 131 1.86 -3.88 -8.98
N THR A 132 2.56 -3.00 -9.69
CA THR A 132 2.90 -1.65 -9.18
C THR A 132 1.90 -0.58 -9.60
N THR A 133 1.80 0.47 -8.78
CA THR A 133 1.06 1.70 -9.10
C THR A 133 1.70 2.48 -10.25
N THR A 134 1.06 3.58 -10.67
CA THR A 134 1.65 4.54 -11.61
C THR A 134 2.94 5.19 -11.10
N THR A 135 3.15 5.16 -9.77
CA THR A 135 4.35 5.66 -9.08
C THR A 135 5.39 4.57 -8.79
N GLY A 136 5.19 3.36 -9.30
CA GLY A 136 6.11 2.23 -9.12
C GLY A 136 6.01 1.55 -7.76
N CYS A 137 5.05 1.95 -6.90
CA CYS A 137 4.88 1.36 -5.59
C CYS A 137 4.31 -0.06 -5.69
N SER A 138 5.01 -1.05 -5.14
CA SER A 138 4.55 -2.43 -5.05
C SER A 138 3.65 -2.65 -3.83
N PRO A 139 2.85 -3.74 -3.78
CA PRO A 139 2.09 -4.09 -2.59
C PRO A 139 2.99 -4.27 -1.35
N LEU A 140 4.13 -4.95 -1.48
CA LEU A 140 5.08 -5.11 -0.37
C LEU A 140 5.57 -3.77 0.16
N LEU A 141 5.93 -2.85 -0.74
CA LEU A 141 6.39 -1.52 -0.34
C LEU A 141 5.27 -0.71 0.34
N ALA A 142 4.02 -0.86 -0.09
CA ALA A 142 2.88 -0.27 0.58
C ALA A 142 2.72 -0.80 2.02
N CYS A 143 2.88 -2.11 2.26
CA CYS A 143 2.85 -2.66 3.61
C CYS A 143 3.95 -2.08 4.51
N VAL A 144 5.17 -1.95 3.97
CA VAL A 144 6.32 -1.38 4.68
C VAL A 144 6.05 0.09 5.05
N LEU A 145 5.49 0.87 4.10
CA LEU A 145 5.13 2.27 4.30
C LEU A 145 4.03 2.46 5.35
N SER A 146 3.00 1.63 5.31
CA SER A 146 1.88 1.66 6.27
C SER A 146 2.20 0.97 7.61
N GLY A 147 3.30 0.22 7.68
CA GLY A 147 3.71 -0.51 8.89
C GLY A 147 2.96 -1.83 9.14
N HIS A 148 2.36 -2.43 8.10
CA HIS A 148 1.65 -3.70 8.21
C HIS A 148 2.63 -4.88 8.13
N GLY A 149 3.26 -5.19 9.27
CA GLY A 149 4.28 -6.24 9.37
C GLY A 149 3.79 -7.63 8.96
N GLU A 150 2.62 -8.05 9.43
CA GLU A 150 2.06 -9.38 9.11
C GLU A 150 1.79 -9.57 7.62
N MET A 151 1.16 -8.58 6.98
CA MET A 151 0.96 -8.56 5.53
C MET A 151 2.29 -8.52 4.77
N SER A 152 3.30 -7.81 5.28
CA SER A 152 4.64 -7.82 4.71
C SER A 152 5.25 -9.22 4.77
N SER A 153 5.21 -9.89 5.93
CA SER A 153 5.71 -11.25 6.13
C SER A 153 5.03 -12.23 5.19
N TRP A 154 3.71 -12.09 5.07
CA TRP A 154 2.93 -12.94 4.20
C TRP A 154 3.34 -12.76 2.72
N LEU A 155 3.41 -11.52 2.21
CA LEU A 155 3.88 -11.25 0.85
C LEU A 155 5.31 -11.77 0.59
N VAL A 156 6.23 -11.59 1.55
CA VAL A 156 7.60 -12.11 1.43
C VAL A 156 7.60 -13.64 1.38
N SER A 157 6.77 -14.32 2.18
CA SER A 157 6.68 -15.79 2.14
C SER A 157 6.11 -16.33 0.82
N LEU A 158 5.37 -15.51 0.07
CA LEU A 158 4.93 -15.81 -1.30
C LEU A 158 5.98 -15.49 -2.38
N GLY A 159 7.15 -14.96 -1.99
CA GLY A 159 8.23 -14.62 -2.93
C GLY A 159 8.08 -13.25 -3.59
N ALA A 160 7.41 -12.29 -2.93
CA ALA A 160 7.33 -10.92 -3.44
C ALA A 160 8.72 -10.32 -3.69
N VAL A 161 8.84 -9.54 -4.76
CA VAL A 161 10.12 -8.95 -5.17
C VAL A 161 10.50 -7.83 -4.18
N LEU A 162 11.58 -8.07 -3.44
CA LEU A 162 12.03 -7.19 -2.34
C LEU A 162 12.70 -5.90 -2.82
N ASN A 163 13.19 -5.85 -4.06
CA ASN A 163 13.98 -4.72 -4.57
C ASN A 163 13.18 -3.75 -5.44
N LYS A 164 11.84 -3.88 -5.50
CA LYS A 164 11.01 -2.91 -6.22
C LYS A 164 11.07 -1.57 -5.52
N ALA A 165 11.87 -0.68 -6.07
CA ALA A 165 11.96 0.69 -5.65
C ALA A 165 10.80 1.51 -6.23
N ALA A 166 10.30 2.45 -5.45
CA ALA A 166 9.28 3.39 -5.90
C ALA A 166 9.74 4.82 -5.70
N TYR A 167 9.14 5.73 -6.46
CA TYR A 167 9.38 7.14 -6.26
C TYR A 167 8.73 7.58 -4.96
N ILE A 168 9.52 7.60 -3.90
CA ILE A 168 9.13 8.10 -2.59
C ILE A 168 9.82 9.43 -2.42
N LYS A 169 9.11 10.54 -2.71
CA LYS A 169 9.60 11.85 -2.31
C LYS A 169 9.47 11.92 -0.79
N ALA A 170 10.57 11.68 -0.09
CA ALA A 170 10.68 11.94 1.33
C ALA A 170 10.54 13.45 1.56
N SER A 171 9.32 13.94 1.69
CA SER A 171 9.11 15.25 2.31
C SER A 171 9.46 15.09 3.78
N ARG A 172 10.31 15.99 4.28
CA ARG A 172 10.88 16.01 5.64
C ARG A 172 9.84 15.99 6.78
N ASN A 173 8.54 16.01 6.50
CA ASN A 173 7.45 15.96 7.48
C ASN A 173 6.38 14.92 7.07
N GLU A 174 6.23 13.88 7.92
CA GLU A 174 5.08 13.01 8.24
C GLU A 174 4.08 12.48 7.18
N HIS A 175 4.07 12.96 5.94
CA HIS A 175 3.20 12.46 4.88
C HIS A 175 4.01 12.08 3.64
N VAL A 176 4.09 10.76 3.38
CA VAL A 176 4.64 10.24 2.11
C VAL A 176 3.68 10.65 1.00
N HIS A 177 4.07 11.65 0.22
CA HIS A 177 3.39 11.99 -1.02
C HIS A 177 4.07 11.20 -2.14
N VAL A 178 3.37 10.19 -2.65
CA VAL A 178 3.73 9.49 -3.89
C VAL A 178 3.44 10.44 -5.07
N ASN A 179 4.42 11.26 -5.45
CA ASN A 179 4.29 12.07 -6.67
C ASN A 179 4.53 11.22 -7.92
N GLY A 180 3.85 11.57 -9.01
CA GLY A 180 3.96 10.89 -10.30
C GLY A 180 5.40 10.83 -10.80
N ILE A 181 5.86 9.63 -11.16
CA ILE A 181 7.14 9.42 -11.84
C ILE A 181 7.08 10.16 -13.20
N SER A 182 8.11 10.95 -13.53
CA SER A 182 8.21 11.57 -14.86
C SER A 182 8.43 10.50 -15.94
N SER A 183 7.99 10.74 -17.17
CA SER A 183 8.09 9.76 -18.28
C SER A 183 9.51 9.23 -18.52
N SER A 184 10.54 10.02 -18.20
CA SER A 184 11.96 9.62 -18.30
C SER A 184 12.40 8.64 -17.21
N GLU A 185 11.81 8.68 -16.01
CA GLU A 185 12.16 7.82 -14.88
C GLU A 185 11.44 6.46 -14.98
N LYS A 186 10.25 6.39 -15.60
CA LYS A 186 9.59 5.12 -15.95
C LYS A 186 10.43 4.25 -16.88
N ALA A 187 11.16 4.86 -17.82
CA ALA A 187 12.01 4.15 -18.77
C ALA A 187 13.25 3.53 -18.11
N ALA A 188 13.78 4.16 -17.06
CA ALA A 188 14.90 3.63 -16.28
C ALA A 188 14.50 2.41 -15.44
N ALA A 189 13.30 2.42 -14.83
CA ALA A 189 12.75 1.28 -14.10
C ALA A 189 12.37 0.08 -15.00
N ALA A 190 12.16 0.32 -16.31
CA ALA A 190 11.80 -0.70 -17.29
C ALA A 190 13.00 -1.36 -18.01
N GLY A 191 14.24 -1.10 -17.57
CA GLY A 191 15.44 -1.84 -18.03
C GLY A 191 15.97 -1.44 -19.42
N GLY A 192 15.69 -0.23 -19.91
CA GLY A 192 15.96 0.15 -21.31
C GLY A 192 16.87 1.36 -21.57
N ALA A 193 17.70 1.82 -20.62
CA ALA A 193 18.52 3.03 -20.84
C ALA A 193 20.04 2.78 -20.76
N ASN A 194 20.73 3.35 -21.76
CA ASN A 194 22.17 3.41 -22.07
C ASN A 194 23.14 3.39 -20.84
N PRO A 195 24.14 2.47 -20.78
CA PRO A 195 24.95 2.19 -19.57
C PRO A 195 26.04 3.21 -19.18
N SER A 196 26.05 4.43 -19.74
CA SER A 196 27.18 5.39 -19.56
C SER A 196 26.98 6.48 -18.52
N LYS A 197 25.85 6.51 -17.80
CA LYS A 197 25.64 7.33 -16.60
C LYS A 197 25.06 6.42 -15.53
N LYS A 198 25.69 6.31 -14.35
CA LYS A 198 25.20 5.51 -13.21
C LYS A 198 23.69 5.72 -13.08
N ALA A 199 22.90 4.66 -13.27
CA ALA A 199 21.45 4.76 -13.16
C ALA A 199 21.11 5.20 -11.74
N LYS A 200 20.38 6.31 -11.60
CA LYS A 200 19.92 6.80 -10.31
C LYS A 200 18.94 5.76 -9.74
N THR A 201 19.28 5.13 -8.62
CA THR A 201 18.50 4.03 -8.02
C THR A 201 17.50 4.60 -7.02
N LEU A 202 16.20 4.36 -7.22
CA LEU A 202 15.18 4.79 -6.27
C LEU A 202 15.34 4.07 -4.90
N PRO A 203 14.84 4.64 -3.79
CA PRO A 203 14.87 3.98 -2.49
C PRO A 203 14.13 2.64 -2.52
N ASN A 204 14.80 1.58 -2.08
CA ASN A 204 14.20 0.26 -1.94
C ASN A 204 13.43 0.11 -0.61
N PRO A 205 12.66 -0.98 -0.41
CA PRO A 205 11.94 -1.22 0.85
C PRO A 205 12.79 -1.19 2.12
N LEU A 206 14.07 -1.59 2.08
CA LEU A 206 14.95 -1.55 3.25
C LEU A 206 15.34 -0.12 3.63
N HIS A 207 15.60 0.76 2.65
CA HIS A 207 15.80 2.19 2.91
C HIS A 207 14.60 2.79 3.66
N VAL A 208 13.38 2.45 3.22
CA VAL A 208 12.14 2.95 3.81
C VAL A 208 11.91 2.37 5.20
N ALA A 209 12.10 1.07 5.39
CA ALA A 209 11.98 0.42 6.69
C ALA A 209 12.97 1.03 7.70
N ALA A 210 14.19 1.32 7.27
CA ALA A 210 15.21 1.96 8.07
C ALA A 210 14.85 3.42 8.42
N LEU A 211 14.42 4.22 7.43
CA LEU A 211 13.98 5.60 7.63
C LEU A 211 12.81 5.72 8.60
N ARG A 212 11.97 4.69 8.71
CA ARG A 212 10.76 4.64 9.56
C ARG A 212 10.95 3.86 10.86
N GLY A 213 12.15 3.32 11.10
CA GLY A 213 12.47 2.58 12.32
C GLY A 213 11.71 1.25 12.45
N LYS A 214 11.27 0.68 11.33
CA LYS A 214 10.52 -0.58 11.29
C LYS A 214 11.50 -1.76 11.34
N GLN A 215 12.23 -1.91 12.45
CA GLN A 215 13.29 -2.91 12.60
C GLN A 215 12.83 -4.33 12.26
N HIS A 216 11.64 -4.74 12.69
CA HIS A 216 11.11 -6.08 12.37
C HIS A 216 10.93 -6.29 10.85
N VAL A 217 10.46 -5.26 10.14
CA VAL A 217 10.31 -5.29 8.68
C VAL A 217 11.68 -5.26 8.00
N ALA A 218 12.61 -4.45 8.50
CA ALA A 218 14.01 -4.47 8.03
C ALA A 218 14.64 -5.86 8.20
N ALA A 219 14.40 -6.52 9.34
CA ALA A 219 14.85 -7.88 9.60
C ALA A 219 14.34 -8.89 8.57
N MET A 220 13.03 -8.90 8.35
CA MET A 220 12.39 -9.74 7.34
C MET A 220 12.97 -9.49 5.93
N LEU A 221 13.19 -8.24 5.54
CA LEU A 221 13.72 -7.91 4.20
C LEU A 221 15.16 -8.42 4.03
N VAL A 222 16.01 -8.28 5.05
CA VAL A 222 17.40 -8.79 5.03
C VAL A 222 17.44 -10.31 5.07
N GLU A 223 16.59 -10.95 5.86
CA GLU A 223 16.44 -12.41 5.87
C GLU A 223 15.93 -12.94 4.53
N GLY A 224 15.11 -12.15 3.82
CA GLY A 224 14.70 -12.41 2.44
C GLY A 224 15.79 -12.16 1.39
N GLY A 225 16.99 -11.74 1.80
CA GLY A 225 18.14 -11.56 0.91
C GLY A 225 18.25 -10.19 0.26
N ILE A 226 17.56 -9.16 0.75
CA ILE A 226 17.83 -7.80 0.30
C ILE A 226 19.25 -7.38 0.72
N ASP A 227 19.96 -6.70 -0.17
CA ASP A 227 21.29 -6.19 0.15
C ASP A 227 21.21 -5.07 1.20
N VAL A 228 21.90 -5.28 2.32
CA VAL A 228 21.99 -4.33 3.44
C VAL A 228 22.78 -3.08 3.03
N MET A 229 23.64 -3.16 2.01
CA MET A 229 24.48 -2.07 1.49
C MET A 229 23.88 -1.38 0.26
N ALA A 230 22.66 -1.76 -0.16
CA ALA A 230 22.04 -1.16 -1.33
C ALA A 230 22.01 0.38 -1.20
N THR A 231 22.28 1.10 -2.29
CA THR A 231 22.29 2.56 -2.27
C THR A 231 21.16 3.15 -3.11
N ASN A 232 20.64 4.32 -2.70
CA ASN A 232 19.69 5.11 -3.49
C ASN A 232 20.40 6.13 -4.43
N GLU A 233 19.64 7.06 -5.02
CA GLU A 233 20.13 8.11 -5.93
C GLU A 233 21.16 9.04 -5.29
N ASP A 234 21.05 9.25 -3.99
CA ASP A 234 21.94 10.10 -3.19
C ASP A 234 23.15 9.30 -2.65
N GLU A 235 23.33 8.05 -3.07
CA GLU A 235 24.29 7.09 -2.53
C GLU A 235 24.09 6.81 -1.02
N ASP A 236 22.89 7.10 -0.48
CA ASP A 236 22.54 6.74 0.89
C ASP A 236 22.30 5.24 0.99
N THR A 237 22.83 4.62 2.05
CA THR A 237 22.52 3.24 2.46
C THR A 237 21.28 3.20 3.36
N PRO A 238 20.71 2.02 3.66
CA PRO A 238 19.72 1.88 4.73
C PRO A 238 20.21 2.43 6.08
N LEU A 239 21.52 2.39 6.34
CA LEU A 239 22.08 2.93 7.56
C LEU A 239 21.99 4.47 7.60
N HIS A 240 22.23 5.15 6.47
CA HIS A 240 22.01 6.60 6.30
C HIS A 240 20.56 6.96 6.57
N MET A 241 19.63 6.14 6.08
CA MET A 241 18.20 6.33 6.31
C MET A 241 17.82 6.16 7.78
N ALA A 242 18.33 5.13 8.46
CA ALA A 242 18.10 4.93 9.90
C ALA A 242 18.66 6.09 10.73
N ALA A 243 19.85 6.59 10.40
CA ALA A 243 20.46 7.74 11.04
C ALA A 243 19.64 9.02 10.80
N SER A 244 19.21 9.26 9.55
CA SER A 244 18.37 10.41 9.20
C SER A 244 16.99 10.39 9.89
N GLY A 245 16.43 9.20 10.12
CA GLY A 245 15.19 9.02 10.88
C GLY A 245 15.36 9.03 12.39
N GLY A 246 16.60 9.06 12.90
CA GLY A 246 16.90 8.98 14.33
C GLY A 246 16.62 7.61 14.97
N HIS A 247 16.52 6.55 14.16
CA HIS A 247 16.13 5.21 14.60
C HIS A 247 17.33 4.36 15.03
N VAL A 248 17.90 4.71 16.20
CA VAL A 248 19.12 4.10 16.74
C VAL A 248 19.04 2.57 16.81
N ALA A 249 17.93 2.00 17.30
CA ALA A 249 17.77 0.55 17.40
C ALA A 249 17.84 -0.16 16.04
N THR A 250 17.21 0.41 15.01
CA THR A 250 17.26 -0.13 13.64
C THR A 250 18.66 0.03 13.05
N GLY A 251 19.31 1.17 13.28
CA GLY A 251 20.69 1.40 12.84
C GLY A 251 21.70 0.43 13.49
N LEU A 252 21.62 0.24 14.81
CA LEU A 252 22.42 -0.75 15.53
C LEU A 252 22.22 -2.16 15.00
N TRP A 253 20.98 -2.52 14.73
CA TRP A 253 20.66 -3.81 14.15
C TRP A 253 21.24 -3.98 12.74
N LEU A 254 21.18 -2.95 11.89
CA LEU A 254 21.81 -2.94 10.56
C LEU A 254 23.33 -3.11 10.65
N LEU A 255 24.01 -2.43 11.59
CA LEU A 255 25.44 -2.62 11.87
C LEU A 255 25.74 -4.09 12.24
N GLY A 256 24.91 -4.69 13.09
CA GLY A 256 25.01 -6.11 13.45
C GLY A 256 24.80 -7.07 12.26
N LYS A 257 24.20 -6.60 11.16
CA LYS A 257 24.04 -7.34 9.90
C LYS A 257 25.11 -7.01 8.85
N GLY A 258 26.16 -6.27 9.24
CA GLY A 258 27.30 -5.96 8.37
C GLY A 258 27.22 -4.60 7.69
N ALA A 259 26.33 -3.69 8.13
CA ALA A 259 26.32 -2.32 7.61
C ALA A 259 27.62 -1.56 7.85
N ALA A 260 28.16 -0.96 6.79
CA ALA A 260 29.36 -0.15 6.84
C ALA A 260 29.03 1.20 7.50
N VAL A 261 29.59 1.44 8.69
CA VAL A 261 29.40 2.67 9.47
C VAL A 261 30.07 3.89 8.83
N ASP A 262 31.04 3.66 7.96
CA ASP A 262 31.86 4.66 7.29
C ASP A 262 31.49 4.86 5.82
N ALA A 263 30.39 4.24 5.37
CA ALA A 263 29.83 4.48 4.05
C ALA A 263 29.57 5.98 3.88
N LYS A 264 29.99 6.52 2.74
CA LYS A 264 29.79 7.93 2.38
C LYS A 264 28.72 8.01 1.32
N ASN A 265 27.73 8.87 1.54
CA ASN A 265 26.78 9.24 0.50
C ASN A 265 27.37 10.31 -0.46
N SER A 266 26.58 10.72 -1.45
CA SER A 266 26.95 11.70 -2.48
C SER A 266 27.33 13.08 -1.95
N VAL A 267 26.93 13.40 -0.71
CA VAL A 267 27.25 14.66 -0.01
C VAL A 267 28.48 14.49 0.90
N GLY A 268 29.06 13.29 0.96
CA GLY A 268 30.19 12.96 1.83
C GLY A 268 29.81 12.81 3.31
N ARG A 269 28.51 12.70 3.63
CA ARG A 269 28.04 12.44 4.98
C ARG A 269 28.32 10.98 5.34
N VAL A 270 28.74 10.77 6.57
CA VAL A 270 28.98 9.44 7.15
C VAL A 270 27.80 9.07 8.05
N ASP A 271 27.52 7.77 8.15
CA ASP A 271 26.53 7.18 9.05
C ASP A 271 26.89 7.38 10.52
N LEU A 272 26.73 8.61 11.01
CA LEU A 272 26.81 8.97 12.41
C LEU A 272 25.51 8.57 13.11
N ILE A 273 25.25 7.27 13.23
CA ILE A 273 24.41 6.82 14.33
C ILE A 273 25.20 7.21 15.59
N SER A 274 24.59 7.93 16.53
CA SER A 274 25.22 8.41 17.78
C SER A 274 25.69 7.29 18.74
N VAL A 275 26.23 6.18 18.24
CA VAL A 275 26.73 5.03 19.01
C VAL A 275 28.23 5.14 19.31
N ARG A 276 28.86 6.31 19.15
CA ARG A 276 30.25 6.49 19.58
C ARG A 276 30.41 6.70 21.10
N SER A 277 29.38 6.38 21.90
CA SER A 277 29.32 6.73 23.33
C SER A 277 28.67 5.67 24.24
N VAL A 278 28.83 4.37 23.98
CA VAL A 278 28.56 3.34 25.01
C VAL A 278 29.78 2.45 25.16
#